data_AF-A0A937ANY9-F1
#
_entry.id   AF-A0A937ANY9-F1
#
_cell.length_a   1.000
_cell.length_b   1.000
_cell.length_c   1.000
_cell.angle_alpha   90.00
_cell.angle_beta   90.00
_cell.angle_gamma   90.00
#
_symmetry.space_group_name_H-M   'P 1'
#
loop_
_entity.id
_entity.type
_entity.pdbx_description
1 polymer ?
#
loop_
_entity_poly.entity_id
_entity_poly.type
_entity_poly.pdbx_seq_one_letter_code
_entity_poly.pdbx_strand_id
1 'polypeptide(L)'
;MKAALCIILFCTLLMGCDKYTEKVIEPGNCNFINFFYYGDSIITLGELSNDYITVAFDSFATESQIRNFIAVEKIFDTTYHYTPYSYFVPLKFKEPKSCQEITTVIANLQKNPMVVFVHYTMKTDCSYTFMPILGNKCVMIYSNYFRVKVKNVNDLTDLNAMIKSTRTELVYQNSFMPQWFTLRANKNSKGDALRMANYFKESKLFEYAEPNPWKIPVE
;
A
#
# COMPACT_ATOMS: atom_id res chain seq x y z
N MET A 1 -41.82 -35.66 -46.57
CA MET A 1 -40.97 -36.48 -45.70
C MET A 1 -39.54 -35.94 -45.79
N LYS A 2 -39.04 -35.35 -44.69
CA LYS A 2 -37.64 -35.12 -44.24
C LYS A 2 -36.58 -34.82 -45.34
N ALA A 3 -36.11 -33.58 -45.50
CA ALA A 3 -35.12 -32.85 -44.69
C ALA A 3 -33.66 -33.32 -44.86
N ALA A 4 -32.79 -32.44 -45.37
CA ALA A 4 -31.38 -32.33 -44.98
C ALA A 4 -30.77 -31.03 -45.57
N LEU A 5 -30.85 -29.94 -44.81
CA LEU A 5 -30.05 -28.73 -45.02
C LEU A 5 -28.97 -28.72 -43.93
N CYS A 6 -27.72 -29.01 -44.29
CA CYS A 6 -26.59 -28.91 -43.36
C CYS A 6 -26.15 -27.46 -43.25
N ILE A 7 -26.57 -26.77 -42.18
CA ILE A 7 -25.94 -25.52 -41.74
C ILE A 7 -25.08 -25.88 -40.53
N ILE A 8 -23.77 -25.82 -40.73
CA ILE A 8 -22.77 -25.95 -39.67
C ILE A 8 -22.83 -24.65 -38.86
N LEU A 9 -23.51 -24.68 -37.71
CA LEU A 9 -23.50 -23.59 -36.75
C LEU A 9 -22.40 -23.86 -35.71
N PHE A 10 -21.29 -23.14 -35.88
CA PHE A 10 -20.13 -23.17 -35.00
C PHE A 10 -20.45 -22.32 -33.75
N CYS A 11 -21.13 -22.90 -32.75
CA CYS A 11 -21.31 -22.27 -31.44
C CYS A 11 -20.07 -22.53 -30.58
N THR A 12 -19.03 -21.72 -30.77
CA THR A 12 -17.94 -21.60 -29.82
C THR A 12 -18.45 -20.96 -28.53
N LEU A 13 -18.24 -21.71 -27.44
CA LEU A 13 -18.32 -21.31 -26.05
C LEU A 13 -17.69 -19.91 -25.83
N LEU A 14 -18.52 -18.90 -25.54
CA LEU A 14 -18.05 -17.71 -24.84
C LEU A 14 -17.99 -18.04 -23.35
N MET A 15 -16.96 -18.78 -22.96
CA MET A 15 -16.44 -18.67 -21.60
C MET A 15 -15.88 -17.26 -21.47
N GLY A 16 -16.63 -16.38 -20.83
CA GLY A 16 -16.15 -15.09 -20.35
C GLY A 16 -15.09 -15.32 -19.28
N CYS A 17 -13.85 -15.56 -19.71
CA CYS A 17 -12.70 -15.28 -18.88
C CYS A 17 -12.60 -13.76 -18.78
N ASP A 18 -13.08 -13.18 -17.68
CA ASP A 18 -12.53 -11.92 -17.18
C ASP A 18 -11.07 -12.20 -16.82
N LYS A 19 -10.20 -12.12 -17.84
CA LYS A 19 -8.79 -11.94 -17.64
C LYS A 19 -8.67 -10.58 -16.97
N TYR A 20 -8.47 -10.59 -15.66
CA TYR A 20 -7.78 -9.54 -14.93
C TYR A 20 -6.48 -9.28 -15.68
N THR A 21 -6.54 -8.35 -16.63
CA THR A 21 -5.39 -7.84 -17.33
C THR A 21 -4.57 -7.15 -16.25
N GLU A 22 -3.39 -7.73 -15.98
CA GLU A 22 -2.30 -7.00 -15.34
C GLU A 22 -2.17 -5.69 -16.10
N LYS A 23 -2.64 -4.58 -15.51
CA LYS A 23 -2.39 -3.25 -16.04
C LYS A 23 -0.88 -3.09 -16.07
N VAL A 24 -0.32 -3.20 -17.28
CA VAL A 24 1.06 -2.87 -17.57
C VAL A 24 1.25 -1.42 -17.14
N ILE A 25 2.11 -1.20 -16.16
CA ILE A 25 2.41 0.12 -15.61
C ILE A 25 3.17 0.87 -16.69
N GLU A 26 2.53 1.83 -17.34
CA GLU A 26 3.23 2.75 -18.23
C GLU A 26 4.23 3.60 -17.43
N PRO A 27 5.51 3.63 -17.82
CA PRO A 27 6.53 4.44 -17.17
C PRO A 27 6.31 5.91 -17.55
N GLY A 28 5.38 6.56 -16.84
CA GLY A 28 5.04 7.97 -17.07
C GLY A 28 3.94 8.50 -16.16
N ASN A 29 3.09 7.64 -15.60
CA ASN A 29 1.99 8.06 -14.75
C ASN A 29 2.30 7.90 -13.25
N CYS A 30 2.10 8.98 -12.49
CA CYS A 30 2.16 8.98 -11.04
C CYS A 30 1.16 7.96 -10.48
N ASN A 31 1.64 6.95 -9.75
CA ASN A 31 0.78 5.88 -9.21
C ASN A 31 0.32 6.15 -7.77
N PHE A 32 0.17 7.43 -7.42
CA PHE A 32 -0.25 7.85 -6.09
C PHE A 32 -1.73 7.53 -5.87
N ILE A 33 -1.99 6.78 -4.80
CA ILE A 33 -3.34 6.46 -4.33
C ILE A 33 -3.55 7.21 -3.04
N ASN A 34 -4.63 7.98 -2.95
CA ASN A 34 -4.93 8.79 -1.79
C ASN A 34 -6.26 8.43 -1.12
N PHE A 35 -6.74 7.22 -1.36
CA PHE A 35 -7.99 6.74 -0.79
C PHE A 35 -7.91 5.26 -0.44
N PHE A 36 -8.80 4.82 0.44
CA PHE A 36 -9.07 3.42 0.68
C PHE A 36 -10.56 3.16 0.90
N TYR A 37 -10.95 1.89 0.84
CA TYR A 37 -12.31 1.48 1.15
C TYR A 37 -12.48 1.14 2.63
N TYR A 38 -13.48 1.73 3.28
CA TYR A 38 -13.94 1.35 4.62
C TYR A 38 -15.38 0.83 4.50
N GLY A 39 -15.55 -0.49 4.56
CA GLY A 39 -16.78 -1.12 4.10
C GLY A 39 -17.06 -0.77 2.64
N ASP A 40 -18.21 -0.16 2.36
CA ASP A 40 -18.58 0.28 1.01
C ASP A 40 -18.37 1.78 0.77
N SER A 41 -17.80 2.48 1.76
CA SER A 41 -17.44 3.90 1.65
C SER A 41 -15.99 4.07 1.22
N ILE A 42 -15.71 5.19 0.53
CA ILE A 42 -14.36 5.62 0.19
C ILE A 42 -13.91 6.66 1.22
N ILE A 43 -12.72 6.48 1.79
CA ILE A 43 -12.09 7.41 2.71
C ILE A 43 -10.87 8.02 2.03
N THR A 44 -10.85 9.34 1.90
CA THR A 44 -9.71 10.10 1.37
C THR A 44 -8.66 10.31 2.47
N LEU A 45 -7.41 10.01 2.15
CA LEU A 45 -6.26 10.15 3.05
C LEU A 45 -5.59 11.55 2.98
N GLY A 46 -5.92 12.35 1.97
CA GLY A 46 -5.43 13.71 1.77
C GLY A 46 -4.81 13.94 0.38
N GLU A 47 -4.34 15.15 0.13
CA GLU A 47 -3.52 15.44 -1.05
C GLU A 47 -2.10 14.90 -0.87
N LEU A 48 -1.38 14.66 -1.97
CA LEU A 48 0.05 14.34 -1.91
C LEU A 48 0.81 15.44 -1.17
N SER A 49 1.69 15.05 -0.26
CA SER A 49 2.71 15.92 0.31
C SER A 49 3.94 15.89 -0.60
N ASN A 50 4.29 17.05 -1.14
CA ASN A 50 5.47 17.21 -1.98
C ASN A 50 6.77 17.33 -1.17
N ASP A 51 6.66 17.56 0.14
CA ASP A 51 7.79 17.88 1.02
C ASP A 51 8.35 16.67 1.76
N TYR A 52 7.56 15.62 1.94
CA TYR A 52 7.91 14.50 2.82
C TYR A 52 7.68 13.14 2.18
N ILE A 53 8.49 12.19 2.59
CA ILE A 53 8.37 10.76 2.29
C ILE A 53 8.55 9.96 3.58
N THR A 54 7.98 8.76 3.66
CA THR A 54 8.24 7.86 4.79
C THR A 54 9.06 6.67 4.32
N VAL A 55 10.18 6.42 5.00
CA VAL A 55 11.05 5.27 4.77
C VAL A 55 11.01 4.38 5.99
N ALA A 56 10.70 3.10 5.79
CA ALA A 56 10.81 2.09 6.83
C ALA A 56 12.07 1.25 6.65
N PHE A 57 12.81 1.12 7.75
CA PHE A 57 14.04 0.36 7.80
C PHE A 57 13.83 -1.01 8.46
N ASP A 58 14.72 -1.93 8.17
CA ASP A 58 14.77 -3.24 8.80
C ASP A 58 15.02 -3.07 10.31
N SER A 59 14.38 -3.91 11.14
CA SER A 59 14.51 -3.83 12.60
C SER A 59 15.94 -4.05 13.11
N PHE A 60 16.81 -4.68 12.31
CA PHE A 60 18.22 -4.87 12.61
C PHE A 60 19.10 -3.68 12.17
N ALA A 61 18.54 -2.70 11.45
CA ALA A 61 19.25 -1.48 11.10
C ALA A 61 19.51 -0.63 12.36
N THR A 62 20.78 -0.32 12.60
CA THR A 62 21.18 0.57 13.68
C THR A 62 20.90 2.03 13.31
N GLU A 63 20.72 2.88 14.32
CA GLU A 63 20.52 4.32 14.13
C GLU A 63 21.67 4.96 13.32
N SER A 64 22.91 4.55 13.56
CA SER A 64 24.08 5.03 12.80
C SER A 64 24.00 4.67 11.31
N GLN A 65 23.58 3.44 10.98
CA GLN A 65 23.41 3.04 9.59
C GLN A 65 22.27 3.81 8.91
N ILE A 66 21.16 4.05 9.63
CA ILE A 66 20.04 4.86 9.13
C ILE A 66 20.48 6.30 8.87
N ARG A 67 21.19 6.93 9.82
CA ARG A 67 21.74 8.29 9.66
C ARG A 67 22.70 8.38 8.48
N ASN A 68 23.59 7.40 8.33
CA ASN A 68 24.53 7.35 7.21
C ASN A 68 23.81 7.19 5.86
N PHE A 69 22.79 6.31 5.79
CA PHE A 69 21.96 6.17 4.60
C PHE A 69 21.31 7.51 4.21
N ILE A 70 20.69 8.20 5.17
CA ILE A 70 20.03 9.50 4.91
C ILE A 70 21.04 10.57 4.50
N ALA A 71 22.22 10.62 5.12
CA ALA A 71 23.24 11.63 4.84
C ALA A 71 23.87 11.51 3.43
N VAL A 72 23.94 10.29 2.89
CA VAL A 72 24.46 10.04 1.52
C VAL A 72 23.44 10.43 0.45
N GLU A 73 22.15 10.33 0.76
CA GLU A 73 21.05 10.65 -0.14
C GLU A 73 20.84 12.18 -0.25
N LYS A 74 21.49 12.81 -1.24
CA LYS A 74 21.49 14.27 -1.47
C LYS A 74 20.10 14.89 -1.71
N ILE A 75 19.06 14.06 -1.88
CA ILE A 75 17.68 14.50 -2.06
C ILE A 75 17.02 14.97 -0.76
N PHE A 76 17.55 14.57 0.40
CA PHE A 76 16.98 14.90 1.70
C PHE A 76 17.60 16.16 2.31
N ASP A 77 16.78 16.87 3.07
CA ASP A 77 17.21 18.00 3.89
C ASP A 77 18.00 17.49 5.10
N THR A 78 19.32 17.62 5.08
CA THR A 78 20.19 17.14 6.18
C THR A 78 20.05 17.97 7.46
N THR A 79 19.39 19.13 7.40
CA THR A 79 19.10 19.97 8.57
C THR A 79 17.80 19.59 9.26
N TYR A 80 16.98 18.75 8.62
CA TYR A 80 15.73 18.27 9.19
C TYR A 80 15.98 17.26 10.31
N HIS A 81 15.51 17.61 11.52
CA HIS A 81 15.52 16.71 12.66
C HIS A 81 14.29 15.81 12.61
N TYR A 82 14.49 14.53 12.27
CA TYR A 82 13.42 13.55 12.26
C TYR A 82 13.31 12.81 13.60
N THR A 83 12.07 12.47 13.96
CA THR A 83 11.77 11.52 15.05
C THR A 83 11.43 10.15 14.42
N PRO A 84 12.17 9.08 14.72
CA PRO A 84 11.78 7.73 14.31
C PRO A 84 10.51 7.29 15.06
N TYR A 85 9.58 6.70 14.34
CA TYR A 85 8.37 6.10 14.90
C TYR A 85 8.47 4.60 14.69
N SER A 86 8.87 3.85 15.73
CA SER A 86 9.25 2.44 15.60
C SER A 86 10.35 2.26 14.54
N TYR A 87 10.06 1.62 13.41
CA TYR A 87 11.01 1.38 12.32
C TYR A 87 10.76 2.27 11.08
N PHE A 88 9.86 3.27 11.17
CA PHE A 88 9.62 4.22 10.08
C PHE A 88 10.10 5.63 10.44
N VAL A 89 10.68 6.29 9.44
CA VAL A 89 11.28 7.62 9.55
C VAL A 89 10.64 8.53 8.50
N PRO A 90 9.95 9.62 8.91
CA PRO A 90 9.60 10.67 7.97
C PRO A 90 10.88 11.39 7.57
N LEU A 91 11.09 11.58 6.27
CA LEU A 91 12.19 12.34 5.72
C LEU A 91 11.65 13.51 4.93
N LYS A 92 12.30 14.66 5.09
CA LYS A 92 11.98 15.88 4.35
C LYS A 92 12.88 15.99 3.13
N PHE A 93 12.31 16.29 1.99
CA PHE A 93 13.09 16.62 0.80
C PHE A 93 13.75 17.99 0.94
N LYS A 94 14.92 18.15 0.34
CA LYS A 94 15.60 19.45 0.27
C LYS A 94 14.77 20.49 -0.49
N GLU A 95 14.11 20.05 -1.54
CA GLU A 95 13.17 20.83 -2.36
C GLU A 95 11.91 20.01 -2.61
N PRO A 96 10.71 20.62 -2.70
CA PRO A 96 9.47 19.91 -2.98
C PRO A 96 9.57 19.08 -4.27
N LYS A 97 8.99 17.88 -4.25
CA LYS A 97 9.04 16.90 -5.35
C LYS A 97 7.67 16.73 -6.02
N SER A 98 7.64 16.65 -7.33
CA SER A 98 6.46 16.19 -8.08
C SER A 98 6.16 14.72 -7.76
N CYS A 99 4.95 14.25 -8.05
CA CYS A 99 4.61 12.86 -7.81
C CYS A 99 5.51 11.89 -8.60
N GLN A 100 5.84 12.20 -9.86
CA GLN A 100 6.72 11.38 -10.69
C GLN A 100 8.13 11.28 -10.09
N GLU A 101 8.65 12.39 -9.56
CA GLU A 101 9.93 12.38 -8.85
C GLU A 101 9.86 11.54 -7.57
N ILE A 102 8.80 11.68 -6.76
CA ILE A 102 8.62 10.85 -5.55
C ILE A 102 8.52 9.36 -5.92
N THR A 103 7.81 9.03 -7.00
CA THR A 103 7.72 7.65 -7.51
C THR A 103 9.10 7.09 -7.87
N THR A 104 9.95 7.92 -8.48
CA THR A 104 11.33 7.54 -8.82
C THR A 104 12.18 7.38 -7.56
N VAL A 105 12.03 8.27 -6.57
CA VAL A 105 12.69 8.16 -5.27
C VAL A 105 12.31 6.86 -4.57
N ILE A 106 11.01 6.54 -4.48
CA ILE A 106 10.50 5.28 -3.90
C ILE A 106 11.20 4.07 -4.54
N ALA A 107 11.17 4.01 -5.88
CA ALA A 107 11.76 2.90 -6.63
C ALA A 107 13.28 2.77 -6.41
N ASN A 108 13.99 3.88 -6.21
CA ASN A 108 15.43 3.86 -5.95
C ASN A 108 15.76 3.44 -4.51
N LEU A 109 15.10 4.02 -3.52
CA LEU A 109 15.37 3.72 -2.10
C LEU A 109 15.04 2.26 -1.76
N GLN A 110 13.97 1.69 -2.35
CA GLN A 110 13.60 0.27 -2.14
C GLN A 110 14.66 -0.74 -2.60
N LYS A 111 15.62 -0.33 -3.46
CA LYS A 111 16.75 -1.19 -3.87
C LYS A 111 17.71 -1.47 -2.72
N ASN A 112 17.75 -0.61 -1.70
CA ASN A 112 18.62 -0.82 -0.55
C ASN A 112 18.09 -2.00 0.31
N PRO A 113 18.94 -2.96 0.71
CA PRO A 113 18.49 -4.11 1.50
C PRO A 113 17.93 -3.73 2.87
N MET A 114 18.41 -2.64 3.48
CA MET A 114 17.92 -2.16 4.77
C MET A 114 16.52 -1.52 4.67
N VAL A 115 16.07 -1.13 3.48
CA VAL A 115 14.77 -0.51 3.29
C VAL A 115 13.71 -1.60 3.12
N VAL A 116 12.72 -1.61 4.01
CA VAL A 116 11.59 -2.54 4.00
C VAL A 116 10.50 -2.04 3.06
N PHE A 117 10.13 -0.77 3.20
CA PHE A 117 9.19 -0.09 2.31
C PHE A 117 9.43 1.42 2.30
N VAL A 118 8.90 2.08 1.26
CA VAL A 118 8.89 3.53 1.13
C VAL A 118 7.53 3.93 0.57
N HIS A 119 6.86 4.89 1.20
CA HIS A 119 5.52 5.33 0.80
C HIS A 119 5.46 6.84 0.62
N TYR A 120 4.52 7.28 -0.23
CA TYR A 120 4.08 8.66 -0.27
C TYR A 120 3.56 9.09 1.10
N THR A 121 3.58 10.40 1.35
CA THR A 121 2.89 10.99 2.50
C THR A 121 1.82 11.95 1.99
N MET A 122 0.81 12.20 2.82
CA MET A 122 -0.32 13.04 2.45
C MET A 122 -0.45 14.22 3.42
N LYS A 123 -0.87 15.37 2.89
CA LYS A 123 -1.14 16.55 3.71
C LYS A 123 -2.30 16.26 4.64
N THR A 124 -2.16 16.64 5.90
CA THR A 124 -3.21 16.50 6.92
C THR A 124 -2.97 17.48 8.05
N ASP A 125 -3.95 17.62 8.94
CA ASP A 125 -3.77 18.33 10.21
C ASP A 125 -3.14 17.40 11.26
N CYS A 126 -2.78 17.94 12.43
CA CYS A 126 -2.29 17.14 13.55
C CYS A 126 -3.40 16.68 14.51
N SER A 127 -4.66 16.68 14.06
CA SER A 127 -5.80 16.40 14.92
C SER A 127 -6.26 14.94 14.79
N TYR A 128 -6.66 14.35 15.91
CA TYR A 128 -7.37 13.09 15.96
C TYR A 128 -8.64 13.30 16.76
N THR A 129 -9.74 12.68 16.34
CA THR A 129 -10.97 12.73 17.11
C THR A 129 -10.70 12.09 18.47
N PHE A 130 -10.90 12.86 19.55
CA PHE A 130 -10.71 12.42 20.94
C PHE A 130 -9.26 12.15 21.38
N MET A 131 -8.26 12.69 20.68
CA MET A 131 -6.87 12.68 21.15
C MET A 131 -6.28 14.09 21.22
N PRO A 132 -5.24 14.31 22.04
CA PRO A 132 -4.47 15.56 22.00
C PRO A 132 -3.91 15.84 20.60
N ILE A 133 -3.75 17.12 20.28
CA ILE A 133 -3.07 17.56 19.06
C ILE A 133 -1.61 17.08 19.10
N LEU A 134 -1.16 16.45 18.02
CA LEU A 134 0.17 15.82 17.96
C LEU A 134 1.33 16.80 17.76
N GLY A 135 1.04 17.99 17.24
CA GLY A 135 2.00 19.01 16.84
C GLY A 135 1.32 20.08 15.98
N ASN A 136 2.10 20.92 15.31
CA ASN A 136 1.59 21.96 14.40
C ASN A 136 1.62 21.52 12.93
N LYS A 137 2.55 20.64 12.54
CA LYS A 137 2.67 20.10 11.19
C LYS A 137 2.74 18.58 11.18
N CYS A 138 1.80 17.95 10.47
CA CYS A 138 1.72 16.50 10.36
C CYS A 138 1.57 16.06 8.90
N VAL A 139 1.91 14.80 8.67
CA VAL A 139 1.58 14.10 7.43
C VAL A 139 0.85 12.81 7.75
N MET A 140 -0.06 12.43 6.86
CA MET A 140 -0.72 11.13 6.87
C MET A 140 0.18 10.13 6.15
N ILE A 141 0.34 8.98 6.77
CA ILE A 141 1.13 7.84 6.30
C ILE A 141 0.27 6.58 6.40
N TYR A 142 0.79 5.47 5.89
CA TYR A 142 0.24 4.14 6.12
C TYR A 142 1.37 3.13 6.31
N SER A 143 1.14 2.15 7.18
CA SER A 143 2.07 1.05 7.38
C SER A 143 2.09 0.13 6.17
N ASN A 144 3.00 -0.85 6.16
CA ASN A 144 2.99 -1.93 5.18
C ASN A 144 2.08 -3.11 5.55
N TYR A 145 1.25 -2.96 6.58
CA TYR A 145 0.22 -3.93 6.96
C TYR A 145 -1.16 -3.46 6.51
N PHE A 146 -2.00 -4.43 6.19
CA PHE A 146 -3.43 -4.25 5.93
C PHE A 146 -4.22 -5.43 6.50
N ARG A 147 -5.48 -5.21 6.81
CA ARG A 147 -6.36 -6.22 7.41
C ARG A 147 -7.41 -6.66 6.41
N VAL A 148 -7.71 -7.95 6.39
CA VAL A 148 -8.71 -8.55 5.51
C VAL A 148 -9.70 -9.33 6.34
N LYS A 149 -11.00 -9.15 6.08
CA LYS A 149 -12.07 -9.93 6.68
C LYS A 149 -12.62 -10.92 5.65
N VAL A 150 -12.42 -12.22 5.89
CA VAL A 150 -12.97 -13.28 5.04
C VAL A 150 -14.46 -13.49 5.32
N LYS A 151 -15.20 -13.94 4.30
CA LYS A 151 -16.63 -14.26 4.42
C LYS A 151 -16.89 -15.53 5.24
N ASN A 152 -15.98 -16.50 5.15
CA ASN A 152 -16.07 -17.77 5.86
C ASN A 152 -14.70 -18.18 6.40
N VAL A 153 -14.57 -18.28 7.72
CA VAL A 153 -13.29 -18.66 8.36
C VAL A 153 -12.90 -20.12 8.08
N ASN A 154 -13.86 -20.97 7.72
CA ASN A 154 -13.62 -22.38 7.40
C ASN A 154 -13.21 -22.59 5.92
N ASP A 155 -13.24 -21.55 5.09
CA ASP A 155 -12.79 -21.59 3.70
C ASP A 155 -11.86 -20.41 3.40
N LEU A 156 -10.55 -20.69 3.43
CA LEU A 156 -9.50 -19.71 3.18
C LEU A 156 -8.93 -19.82 1.76
N THR A 157 -9.62 -20.50 0.85
CA THR A 157 -9.13 -20.74 -0.51
C THR A 157 -8.83 -19.44 -1.24
N ASP A 158 -9.77 -18.50 -1.24
CA ASP A 158 -9.61 -17.18 -1.87
C ASP A 158 -8.51 -16.35 -1.22
N LEU A 159 -8.43 -16.38 0.12
CA LEU A 159 -7.39 -15.67 0.86
C LEU A 159 -6.00 -16.17 0.46
N ASN A 160 -5.79 -17.49 0.49
CA ASN A 160 -4.51 -18.10 0.15
C ASN A 160 -4.14 -17.89 -1.32
N ALA A 161 -5.13 -17.96 -2.24
CA ALA A 161 -4.93 -17.67 -3.65
C ALA A 161 -4.49 -16.22 -3.89
N MET A 162 -5.15 -15.26 -3.24
CA MET A 162 -4.81 -13.83 -3.33
C MET A 162 -3.46 -13.51 -2.71
N ILE A 163 -3.13 -14.08 -1.55
CA ILE A 163 -1.82 -13.93 -0.91
C ILE A 163 -0.71 -14.38 -1.88
N LYS A 164 -0.85 -15.58 -2.45
CA LYS A 164 0.11 -16.14 -3.40
C LYS A 164 0.22 -15.29 -4.67
N SER A 165 -0.91 -14.87 -5.26
CA SER A 165 -0.92 -14.14 -6.53
C SER A 165 -0.36 -12.72 -6.39
N THR A 166 -0.56 -12.07 -5.24
CA THR A 166 -0.07 -10.72 -4.94
C THR A 166 1.29 -10.69 -4.27
N ARG A 167 1.82 -11.86 -3.88
CA ARG A 167 3.04 -12.00 -3.08
C ARG A 167 2.99 -11.16 -1.80
N THR A 168 1.83 -11.13 -1.16
CA THR A 168 1.67 -10.61 0.20
C THR A 168 1.93 -11.73 1.20
N GLU A 169 2.07 -11.39 2.47
CA GLU A 169 2.43 -12.34 3.53
C GLU A 169 1.33 -12.37 4.59
N LEU A 170 0.91 -13.57 5.01
CA LEU A 170 0.05 -13.72 6.17
C LEU A 170 0.87 -13.52 7.44
N VAL A 171 0.49 -12.52 8.25
CA VAL A 171 1.21 -12.18 9.49
C VAL A 171 0.54 -12.83 10.68
N TYR A 172 -0.78 -12.67 10.79
CA TYR A 172 -1.52 -13.04 11.99
C TYR A 172 -3.02 -13.18 11.69
N GLN A 173 -3.67 -14.17 12.29
CA GLN A 173 -5.13 -14.26 12.36
C GLN A 173 -5.59 -13.81 13.74
N ASN A 174 -6.56 -12.90 13.80
CA ASN A 174 -7.09 -12.40 15.07
C ASN A 174 -7.79 -13.51 15.87
N SER A 175 -7.28 -13.82 17.07
CA SER A 175 -7.79 -14.89 17.92
C SER A 175 -9.17 -14.60 18.52
N PHE A 176 -9.53 -13.32 18.67
CA PHE A 176 -10.83 -12.88 19.20
C PHE A 176 -11.86 -12.64 18.10
N MET A 177 -11.40 -12.35 16.88
CA MET A 177 -12.25 -12.17 15.70
C MET A 177 -11.72 -13.04 14.54
N PRO A 178 -12.00 -14.35 14.53
CA PRO A 178 -11.35 -15.33 13.65
C PRO A 178 -11.47 -15.05 12.14
N GLN A 179 -12.44 -14.23 11.73
CA GLN A 179 -12.59 -13.83 10.33
C GLN A 179 -11.58 -12.76 9.88
N TRP A 180 -10.86 -12.12 10.81
CA TRP A 180 -9.92 -11.05 10.50
C TRP A 180 -8.47 -11.55 10.45
N PHE A 181 -7.81 -11.24 9.35
CA PHE A 181 -6.42 -11.58 9.06
C PHE A 181 -5.62 -10.32 8.82
N THR A 182 -4.41 -10.25 9.36
CA THR A 182 -3.43 -9.19 9.08
C THR A 182 -2.46 -9.72 8.04
N LEU A 183 -2.36 -9.00 6.94
CA LEU A 183 -1.42 -9.25 5.86
C LEU A 183 -0.37 -8.14 5.80
N ARG A 184 0.79 -8.47 5.23
CA ARG A 184 1.89 -7.54 4.98
C ARG A 184 2.20 -7.49 3.50
N ALA A 185 2.33 -6.27 2.97
CA ALA A 185 2.96 -6.01 1.70
C ALA A 185 4.42 -5.59 1.93
N ASN A 186 5.33 -6.00 1.07
CA ASN A 186 6.71 -5.54 1.10
C ASN A 186 7.17 -5.20 -0.32
N LYS A 187 8.43 -4.81 -0.48
CA LYS A 187 8.99 -4.45 -1.80
C LYS A 187 8.96 -5.57 -2.86
N ASN A 188 8.68 -6.82 -2.49
CA ASN A 188 8.52 -7.95 -3.41
C ASN A 188 7.04 -8.25 -3.76
N SER A 189 6.09 -7.60 -3.07
CA SER A 189 4.65 -7.67 -3.36
C SER A 189 4.30 -6.93 -4.65
N LYS A 190 3.14 -7.25 -5.25
CA LYS A 190 2.66 -6.59 -6.49
C LYS A 190 2.24 -5.12 -6.29
N GLY A 191 2.23 -4.63 -5.06
CA GLY A 191 2.02 -3.23 -4.72
C GLY A 191 2.19 -3.02 -3.22
N ASP A 192 2.11 -1.76 -2.79
CA ASP A 192 2.14 -1.41 -1.37
C ASP A 192 0.85 -1.81 -0.63
N ALA A 193 0.85 -1.70 0.69
CA ALA A 193 -0.28 -2.15 1.51
C ALA A 193 -1.59 -1.41 1.19
N LEU A 194 -1.52 -0.13 0.81
CA LEU A 194 -2.69 0.65 0.41
C LEU A 194 -3.29 0.10 -0.89
N ARG A 195 -2.46 -0.12 -1.91
CA ARG A 195 -2.90 -0.72 -3.18
C ARG A 195 -3.43 -2.13 -2.97
N MET A 196 -2.78 -2.93 -2.14
CA MET A 196 -3.21 -4.31 -1.86
C MET A 196 -4.52 -4.34 -1.08
N ALA A 197 -4.74 -3.47 -0.10
CA ALA A 197 -6.02 -3.35 0.58
C ALA A 197 -7.16 -3.04 -0.41
N ASN A 198 -6.97 -2.05 -1.28
CA ASN A 198 -7.96 -1.69 -2.29
C ASN A 198 -8.21 -2.84 -3.28
N TYR A 199 -7.15 -3.47 -3.79
CA TYR A 199 -7.26 -4.60 -4.72
C TYR A 199 -8.03 -5.78 -4.10
N PHE A 200 -7.78 -6.10 -2.83
CA PHE A 200 -8.52 -7.15 -2.12
C PHE A 200 -10.00 -6.76 -1.96
N LYS A 201 -10.33 -5.52 -1.59
CA LYS A 201 -11.74 -5.09 -1.50
C LYS A 201 -12.44 -5.10 -2.87
N GLU A 202 -11.76 -4.62 -3.90
CA GLU A 202 -12.27 -4.54 -5.27
C GLU A 202 -12.58 -5.92 -5.86
N SER A 203 -11.85 -6.96 -5.46
CA SER A 203 -12.08 -8.36 -5.89
C SER A 203 -13.46 -8.93 -5.49
N LYS A 204 -14.13 -8.31 -4.50
CA LYS A 204 -15.39 -8.80 -3.89
C LYS A 204 -15.31 -10.19 -3.26
N LEU A 205 -14.11 -10.76 -3.11
CA LEU A 205 -13.90 -12.04 -2.41
C LEU A 205 -13.97 -11.88 -0.89
N PHE A 206 -13.69 -10.67 -0.38
CA PHE A 206 -13.63 -10.36 1.05
C PHE A 206 -14.71 -9.34 1.45
N GLU A 207 -15.12 -9.37 2.71
CA GLU A 207 -16.08 -8.38 3.25
C GLU A 207 -15.41 -7.00 3.40
N TYR A 208 -14.20 -7.01 3.96
CA TYR A 208 -13.38 -5.83 4.21
C TYR A 208 -11.93 -6.10 3.83
N ALA A 209 -11.26 -5.06 3.33
CA ALA A 209 -9.81 -5.04 3.20
C ALA A 209 -9.33 -3.59 3.38
N GLU A 210 -8.61 -3.33 4.47
CA GLU A 210 -8.34 -1.98 4.96
C GLU A 210 -6.86 -1.79 5.27
N PRO A 211 -6.23 -0.69 4.82
CA PRO A 211 -4.88 -0.33 5.24
C PRO A 211 -4.88 0.13 6.69
N ASN A 212 -3.69 0.43 7.21
CA ASN A 212 -3.50 0.97 8.54
C ASN A 212 -2.86 2.38 8.46
N PRO A 213 -3.68 3.44 8.31
CA PRO A 213 -3.21 4.82 8.19
C PRO A 213 -2.94 5.49 9.55
N TRP A 214 -1.96 6.38 9.59
CA TRP A 214 -1.53 7.12 10.78
C TRP A 214 -1.16 8.55 10.41
N LYS A 215 -1.36 9.50 11.33
CA LYS A 215 -0.82 10.85 11.26
C LYS A 215 0.42 10.91 12.15
N ILE A 216 1.49 11.50 11.65
CA ILE A 216 2.72 11.72 12.41
C ILE A 216 3.18 13.18 12.31
N PRO A 217 3.69 13.77 13.41
CA PRO A 217 4.30 15.08 13.35
C PRO A 217 5.64 15.03 12.60
N VAL A 218 5.92 16.11 11.86
CA VAL A 218 7.08 16.27 10.97
C VAL A 218 7.81 17.60 11.20
N GLU A 219 7.88 17.99 12.46
CA GLU A 219 8.54 19.17 13.00
C GLU A 219 9.34 18.84 14.27
#